data_AF-A0A0S7ERH5-F1
#
_entry.id   AF-A0A0S7ERH5-F1
#
_cell.length_a   1.000
_cell.length_b   1.000
_cell.length_c   1.000
_cell.angle_alpha   90.00
_cell.angle_beta   90.00
_cell.angle_gamma   90.00
#
_symmetry.space_group_name_H-M   'P 1'
#
loop_
_entity.id
_entity.type
_entity.pdbx_description
1 polymer ?
#
loop_
_entity_poly.entity_id
_entity_poly.type
_entity_poly.pdbx_seq_one_letter_code
_entity_poly.pdbx_strand_id
1 'polypeptide(L)'
;KVTLIETQLLSEYVIRTFAVEKRGVAEIREIRQFHFTGWPDHGVPLHATGLLGFIRCVKAKTPPTAGPTVVHCSAGAGRTGCFMVIDIMLDMAEREGVVDIYNCVRELRARRVNMVQTEEQYVFIHDAILEACLCGNTAVPANQLRSLYYEMNRLDPQTNSCQIKEEFRVRPA
;
A
#
# COMPACT_ATOMS: atom_id res chain seq x y z
N LYS A 1 -3.53 1.03 -29.62
CA LYS A 1 -3.14 2.44 -29.37
C LYS A 1 -3.17 2.67 -27.87
N VAL A 2 -2.20 3.38 -27.32
CA VAL A 2 -2.17 3.76 -25.89
C VAL A 2 -2.17 5.28 -25.85
N THR A 3 -3.14 5.86 -25.13
CA THR A 3 -3.33 7.31 -25.03
C THR A 3 -3.28 7.70 -23.56
N LEU A 4 -2.39 8.61 -23.18
CA LEU A 4 -2.36 9.20 -21.83
C LEU A 4 -3.55 10.16 -21.68
N ILE A 5 -4.39 9.94 -20.67
CA ILE A 5 -5.55 10.77 -20.34
C ILE A 5 -5.18 11.77 -19.25
N GLU A 6 -4.54 11.29 -18.18
CA GLU A 6 -4.30 12.07 -16.97
C GLU A 6 -2.99 11.68 -16.30
N THR A 7 -2.32 12.64 -15.66
CA THR A 7 -1.20 12.40 -14.75
C THR A 7 -1.42 13.16 -13.45
N GLN A 8 -1.38 12.45 -12.32
CA GLN A 8 -1.41 13.00 -10.97
C GLN A 8 -0.03 12.83 -10.35
N LEU A 9 0.60 13.95 -10.00
CA LEU A 9 1.91 13.98 -9.32
C LEU A 9 1.67 14.13 -7.81
N LEU A 10 2.19 13.19 -7.02
CA LEU A 10 2.18 13.21 -5.56
C LEU A 10 3.63 13.15 -5.05
N SER A 11 3.82 13.27 -3.74
CA SER A 11 5.15 13.32 -3.12
C SER A 11 6.00 12.08 -3.40
N GLU A 12 5.40 10.90 -3.24
CA GLU A 12 6.14 9.61 -3.28
C GLU A 12 5.70 8.69 -4.41
N TYR A 13 4.71 9.09 -5.20
CA TYR A 13 4.26 8.32 -6.35
C TYR A 13 3.56 9.17 -7.41
N VAL A 14 3.49 8.62 -8.62
CA VAL A 14 2.81 9.20 -9.76
C VAL A 14 1.71 8.24 -10.22
N ILE A 15 0.52 8.77 -10.49
CA ILE A 15 -0.58 8.00 -11.07
C ILE A 15 -0.81 8.48 -12.49
N ARG A 16 -0.88 7.55 -13.44
CA ARG A 16 -1.21 7.84 -14.84
C ARG A 16 -2.41 7.04 -15.28
N THR A 17 -3.36 7.69 -15.94
CA THR A 17 -4.56 7.05 -16.50
C THR A 17 -4.40 6.99 -18.02
N PHE A 18 -4.60 5.81 -18.60
CA PHE A 18 -4.46 5.55 -20.03
C PHE A 18 -5.74 4.98 -20.62
N ALA A 19 -6.10 5.40 -21.83
CA ALA A 19 -7.01 4.65 -22.70
C ALA A 19 -6.19 3.70 -23.58
N VAL A 20 -6.55 2.43 -23.57
CA VAL A 20 -5.91 1.38 -24.38
C VAL A 20 -6.92 0.77 -25.34
N GLU A 21 -6.59 0.84 -26.62
CA GLU A 21 -7.36 0.29 -27.73
C GLU A 21 -6.60 -0.87 -28.37
N LYS A 22 -7.25 -2.03 -28.48
CA LYS A 22 -6.68 -3.17 -29.23
C LYS A 22 -7.04 -3.03 -30.71
N ARG A 23 -6.05 -3.17 -31.59
CA ARG A 23 -6.27 -3.07 -33.04
C ARG A 23 -7.30 -4.13 -33.49
N GLY A 24 -8.31 -3.68 -34.23
CA GLY A 24 -9.37 -4.54 -34.75
C GLY A 24 -10.48 -4.89 -33.73
N VAL A 25 -10.45 -4.31 -32.52
CA VAL A 25 -11.50 -4.47 -31.51
C VAL A 25 -12.01 -3.07 -31.15
N ALA A 26 -13.33 -2.85 -31.22
CA ALA A 26 -13.96 -1.57 -30.90
C ALA A 26 -14.05 -1.27 -29.38
N GLU A 27 -13.30 -2.00 -28.56
CA GLU A 27 -13.29 -1.88 -27.11
C GLU A 27 -12.16 -0.96 -26.66
N ILE A 28 -12.48 0.02 -25.82
CA ILE A 28 -11.53 0.90 -25.15
C ILE A 28 -11.48 0.51 -23.68
N ARG A 29 -10.27 0.24 -23.16
CA ARG A 29 -10.05 -0.07 -21.75
C ARG A 29 -9.31 1.07 -21.06
N GLU A 30 -9.76 1.44 -19.87
CA GLU A 30 -9.01 2.31 -18.98
C GLU A 30 -7.95 1.48 -18.22
N ILE A 31 -6.71 1.94 -18.22
CA ILE A 31 -5.61 1.36 -17.44
C ILE A 31 -5.02 2.45 -16.55
N ARG A 32 -4.87 2.17 -15.26
CA ARG A 32 -4.17 3.04 -14.31
C ARG A 32 -2.81 2.47 -13.97
N GLN A 33 -1.76 3.26 -14.18
CA GLN A 33 -0.41 2.95 -13.74
C GLN A 33 -0.12 3.71 -12.45
N PHE A 34 0.34 2.97 -11.45
CA PHE A 34 0.82 3.52 -10.19
C PHE A 34 2.34 3.36 -10.13
N HIS A 35 3.07 4.45 -10.03
CA HIS A 35 4.52 4.47 -10.05
C HIS A 35 5.06 5.02 -8.73
N PHE A 36 5.52 4.13 -7.85
CA PHE A 36 6.15 4.52 -6.59
C PHE A 36 7.56 5.05 -6.85
N THR A 37 7.80 6.32 -6.52
CA THR A 37 9.06 7.03 -6.74
C THR A 37 9.88 7.18 -5.46
N GLY A 38 9.33 6.83 -4.29
CA GLY A 38 10.01 6.90 -3.00
C GLY A 38 11.01 5.76 -2.71
N TRP A 39 11.24 4.84 -3.65
CA TRP A 39 12.19 3.74 -3.44
C TRP A 39 13.61 4.12 -3.90
N PRO A 40 14.62 4.11 -3.00
CA PRO A 40 15.99 4.49 -3.34
C PRO A 40 16.68 3.50 -4.30
N ASP A 41 17.70 3.96 -5.01
CA ASP A 41 18.47 3.11 -5.93
C ASP A 41 19.20 1.96 -5.19
N HIS A 42 19.68 2.23 -3.97
CA HIS A 42 20.31 1.25 -3.09
C HIS A 42 19.47 1.06 -1.82
N GLY A 43 19.34 -0.19 -1.38
CA GLY A 43 18.62 -0.56 -0.16
C GLY A 43 17.10 -0.46 -0.24
N VAL A 44 16.51 0.04 0.85
CA VAL A 44 15.06 0.13 1.11
C VAL A 44 14.69 1.55 1.56
N PRO A 45 13.42 1.97 1.45
CA PRO A 45 12.96 3.24 2.02
C PRO A 45 13.26 3.33 3.52
N LEU A 46 13.55 4.53 4.01
CA LEU A 46 13.83 4.77 5.44
C LEU A 46 12.59 4.50 6.32
N HIS A 47 11.42 4.83 5.81
CA HIS A 47 10.14 4.66 6.50
C HIS A 47 9.14 3.93 5.58
N ALA A 48 8.28 3.09 6.15
CA ALA A 48 7.30 2.34 5.38
C ALA A 48 6.05 3.16 5.03
N THR A 49 5.81 4.27 5.73
CA THR A 49 4.61 5.12 5.60
C THR A 49 4.25 5.44 4.16
N GLY A 50 5.22 5.85 3.34
CA GLY A 50 5.00 6.18 1.93
C GLY A 50 4.54 4.98 1.10
N LEU A 51 5.16 3.82 1.30
CA LEU A 51 4.79 2.59 0.61
C LEU A 51 3.42 2.07 1.09
N LEU A 52 3.13 2.16 2.39
CA LEU A 52 1.82 1.79 2.95
C LEU A 52 0.71 2.66 2.37
N GLY A 53 0.94 3.98 2.29
CA GLY A 53 0.03 4.92 1.64
C GLY A 53 -0.16 4.60 0.15
N PHE A 54 0.91 4.24 -0.55
CA PHE A 54 0.87 3.81 -1.94
C PHE A 54 0.03 2.53 -2.13
N ILE A 55 0.26 1.49 -1.32
CA ILE A 55 -0.51 0.22 -1.38
C ILE A 55 -2.00 0.50 -1.14
N ARG A 56 -2.33 1.27 -0.10
CA ARG A 56 -3.73 1.67 0.18
C ARG A 56 -4.36 2.40 -1.01
N CYS A 57 -3.61 3.29 -1.67
CA CYS A 57 -4.08 3.99 -2.86
C CYS A 57 -4.35 3.04 -4.04
N VAL A 58 -3.44 2.08 -4.29
CA VAL A 58 -3.60 1.06 -5.33
C VAL A 58 -4.85 0.23 -5.06
N LYS A 59 -5.03 -0.28 -3.84
CA LYS A 59 -6.21 -1.09 -3.46
C LYS A 59 -7.50 -0.31 -3.63
N ALA A 60 -7.57 0.92 -3.10
CA ALA A 60 -8.77 1.75 -3.17
C ALA A 60 -9.17 2.12 -4.61
N LYS A 61 -8.21 2.22 -5.54
CA LYS A 61 -8.45 2.59 -6.94
C LYS A 61 -8.52 1.40 -7.89
N THR A 62 -8.35 0.18 -7.41
CA THR A 62 -8.46 -1.06 -8.20
C THR A 62 -9.92 -1.52 -8.21
N PRO A 63 -10.59 -1.56 -9.38
CA PRO A 63 -11.98 -2.04 -9.46
C PRO A 63 -12.09 -3.51 -9.04
N PRO A 64 -13.16 -3.93 -8.32
CA PRO A 64 -13.38 -5.34 -7.98
C PRO A 64 -13.54 -6.27 -9.18
N THR A 65 -13.92 -5.71 -10.34
CA THR A 65 -14.06 -6.42 -11.62
C THR A 65 -12.78 -6.49 -12.43
N ALA A 66 -11.69 -5.87 -11.96
CA ALA A 66 -10.42 -5.89 -12.65
C ALA A 66 -9.80 -7.30 -12.60
N GLY A 67 -9.02 -7.62 -13.64
CA GLY A 67 -8.16 -8.79 -13.62
C GLY A 67 -6.98 -8.62 -12.66
N PRO A 68 -6.03 -9.57 -12.65
CA PRO A 68 -4.86 -9.51 -11.77
C PRO A 68 -4.06 -8.22 -11.94
N THR A 69 -3.70 -7.58 -10.82
CA THR A 69 -2.83 -6.40 -10.82
C THR A 69 -1.43 -6.77 -11.32
N VAL A 70 -0.94 -6.05 -12.34
CA VAL A 70 0.42 -6.22 -12.84
C VAL A 70 1.37 -5.37 -11.98
N VAL A 71 2.33 -6.02 -11.33
CA VAL A 71 3.36 -5.38 -10.51
C VAL A 71 4.73 -5.64 -11.12
N HIS A 72 5.54 -4.61 -11.30
CA HIS A 72 6.90 -4.75 -11.82
C HIS A 72 7.87 -3.74 -11.18
N CYS A 73 9.16 -4.03 -11.30
CA CYS A 73 10.25 -3.10 -11.03
C CYS A 73 11.22 -3.13 -12.22
N SER A 74 12.50 -3.46 -12.00
CA SER A 74 13.45 -3.78 -13.08
C SER A 74 13.43 -5.29 -13.40
N ALA A 75 13.92 -6.14 -12.50
CA ALA A 75 13.88 -7.61 -12.66
C ALA A 75 12.51 -8.24 -12.30
N GLY A 76 11.60 -7.47 -11.70
CA GLY A 76 10.30 -7.95 -11.21
C GLY A 76 10.44 -8.96 -10.06
N ALA A 77 11.39 -8.76 -9.15
CA ALA A 77 11.74 -9.72 -8.09
C ALA A 77 11.86 -9.06 -6.71
N GLY A 78 12.79 -8.11 -6.53
CA GLY A 78 13.04 -7.44 -5.24
C GLY A 78 11.89 -6.54 -4.79
N ARG A 79 11.85 -5.29 -5.28
CA ARG A 79 10.79 -4.30 -4.94
C ARG A 79 9.37 -4.82 -5.22
N THR A 80 9.21 -5.57 -6.31
CA THR A 80 7.97 -6.26 -6.66
C THR A 80 7.56 -7.26 -5.60
N GLY A 81 8.49 -8.08 -5.10
CA GLY A 81 8.23 -9.01 -4.01
C GLY A 81 7.86 -8.31 -2.72
N CYS A 82 8.56 -7.24 -2.34
CA CYS A 82 8.19 -6.45 -1.16
C CYS A 82 6.77 -5.92 -1.25
N PHE A 83 6.40 -5.30 -2.38
CA PHE A 83 5.03 -4.82 -2.59
C PHE A 83 4.00 -5.95 -2.43
N MET A 84 4.23 -7.09 -3.09
CA MET A 84 3.29 -8.21 -3.06
C MET A 84 3.15 -8.82 -1.66
N VAL A 85 4.26 -9.02 -0.94
CA VAL A 85 4.22 -9.59 0.41
C VAL A 85 3.49 -8.66 1.36
N ILE A 86 3.80 -7.35 1.34
CA ILE A 86 3.14 -6.38 2.22
C ILE A 86 1.64 -6.34 1.89
N ASP A 87 1.24 -6.27 0.62
CA ASP A 87 -0.17 -6.25 0.22
C ASP A 87 -0.95 -7.49 0.73
N ILE A 88 -0.38 -8.69 0.56
CA ILE A 88 -0.97 -9.95 1.01
C ILE A 88 -1.05 -10.00 2.55
N MET A 89 0.01 -9.58 3.23
CA MET A 89 0.07 -9.63 4.70
C MET A 89 -0.85 -8.60 5.35
N LEU A 90 -1.07 -7.44 4.73
CA LEU A 90 -2.07 -6.47 5.18
C LEU A 90 -3.48 -7.06 5.07
N ASP A 91 -3.81 -7.78 3.99
CA ASP A 91 -5.08 -8.50 3.88
C ASP A 91 -5.23 -9.59 4.95
N MET A 92 -4.17 -10.35 5.21
CA MET A 92 -4.20 -11.43 6.21
C MET A 92 -4.36 -10.86 7.63
N ALA A 93 -3.64 -9.78 7.96
CA ALA A 93 -3.77 -9.09 9.23
C ALA A 93 -5.19 -8.54 9.45
N GLU A 94 -5.79 -7.95 8.42
CA GLU A 94 -7.14 -7.37 8.50
C GLU A 94 -8.23 -8.45 8.65
N ARG A 95 -8.10 -9.58 7.95
CA ARG A 95 -9.14 -10.63 7.90
C ARG A 95 -9.02 -11.67 9.00
N GLU A 96 -7.78 -12.04 9.35
CA GLU A 96 -7.49 -13.19 10.21
C GLU A 96 -6.78 -12.78 11.52
N GLY A 97 -6.29 -11.55 11.62
CA GLY A 97 -5.56 -11.07 12.80
C GLY A 97 -4.16 -11.69 12.95
N VAL A 98 -3.64 -12.32 11.90
CA VAL A 98 -2.33 -12.99 11.88
C VAL A 98 -1.53 -12.61 10.63
N VAL A 99 -0.21 -12.80 10.68
CA VAL A 99 0.69 -12.60 9.53
C VAL A 99 1.69 -13.74 9.44
N ASP A 100 2.02 -14.16 8.21
CA ASP A 100 3.02 -15.20 7.93
C ASP A 100 3.92 -14.80 6.76
N ILE A 101 4.84 -13.88 7.06
CA ILE A 101 5.77 -13.29 6.08
C ILE A 101 6.67 -14.37 5.48
N TYR A 102 7.16 -15.29 6.31
CA TYR A 102 8.08 -16.34 5.88
C TYR A 102 7.44 -17.26 4.85
N ASN A 103 6.26 -17.82 5.15
CA ASN A 103 5.59 -18.69 4.18
C ASN A 103 5.11 -17.93 2.95
N CYS A 104 4.68 -16.67 3.09
CA CYS A 104 4.34 -15.85 1.93
C CYS A 104 5.53 -15.69 0.97
N VAL A 105 6.71 -15.32 1.48
CA VAL A 105 7.94 -15.22 0.65
C VAL A 105 8.32 -16.58 0.05
N ARG A 106 8.22 -17.66 0.82
CA ARG A 106 8.49 -19.03 0.35
C ARG A 106 7.59 -19.41 -0.84
N GLU A 107 6.29 -19.14 -0.73
CA GLU A 107 5.31 -19.41 -1.80
C GLU A 107 5.52 -18.52 -3.03
N LEU A 108 5.87 -17.24 -2.85
CA LEU A 108 6.22 -16.37 -3.97
C LEU A 108 7.47 -16.87 -4.71
N ARG A 109 8.49 -17.32 -3.97
CA ARG A 109 9.72 -17.90 -4.55
C ARG A 109 9.47 -19.21 -5.30
N ALA A 110 8.46 -19.98 -4.92
CA ALA A 110 8.04 -21.18 -5.66
C ALA A 110 7.42 -20.84 -7.03
N ARG A 111 6.85 -19.64 -7.20
CA ARG A 111 6.21 -19.20 -8.45
C ARG A 111 7.13 -18.34 -9.32
N ARG A 112 8.04 -17.59 -8.71
CA ARG A 112 9.00 -16.74 -9.42
C ARG A 112 10.32 -16.70 -8.65
N VAL A 113 11.42 -16.94 -9.36
CA VAL A 113 12.76 -16.95 -8.77
C VAL A 113 13.11 -15.60 -8.13
N ASN A 114 13.84 -15.63 -7.02
CA ASN A 114 14.41 -14.47 -6.34
C ASN A 114 13.39 -13.41 -5.84
N MET A 115 12.13 -13.78 -5.60
CA MET A 115 11.18 -12.88 -4.94
C MET A 115 11.71 -12.47 -3.56
N VAL A 116 11.76 -11.15 -3.31
CA VAL A 116 12.48 -10.52 -2.18
C VAL A 116 13.97 -10.90 -2.21
N GLN A 117 14.80 -10.02 -2.78
CA GLN A 117 16.16 -10.36 -3.21
C GLN A 117 17.22 -10.19 -2.13
N THR A 118 17.00 -9.29 -1.17
CA THR A 118 17.99 -8.94 -0.14
C THR A 118 17.41 -9.14 1.25
N GLU A 119 18.30 -9.30 2.23
CA GLU A 119 17.92 -9.34 3.64
C GLU A 119 17.28 -8.01 4.08
N GLU A 120 17.84 -6.87 3.68
CA GLU A 120 17.28 -5.54 3.97
C GLU A 120 15.83 -5.41 3.49
N GLN A 121 15.51 -5.97 2.31
CA GLN A 121 14.13 -6.01 1.80
C GLN A 121 13.22 -6.88 2.65
N TYR A 122 13.73 -8.00 3.18
CA TYR A 122 12.98 -8.89 4.05
C TYR A 122 12.70 -8.22 5.41
N VAL A 123 13.70 -7.58 6.02
CA VAL A 123 13.55 -6.79 7.25
C VAL A 123 12.56 -5.65 7.06
N PHE A 124 12.68 -4.90 5.97
CA PHE A 124 11.76 -3.79 5.66
C PHE A 124 10.29 -4.24 5.54
N ILE A 125 10.03 -5.45 5.03
CA ILE A 125 8.67 -6.01 4.99
C ILE A 125 8.12 -6.19 6.42
N HIS A 126 8.94 -6.70 7.35
CA HIS A 126 8.55 -6.83 8.76
C HIS A 126 8.24 -5.47 9.37
N ASP A 127 9.11 -4.47 9.16
CA ASP A 127 8.91 -3.12 9.68
C ASP A 127 7.64 -2.48 9.14
N ALA A 128 7.36 -2.64 7.83
CA ALA A 128 6.16 -2.11 7.20
C ALA A 128 4.87 -2.72 7.74
N ILE A 129 4.86 -4.04 7.97
CA ILE A 129 3.69 -4.73 8.52
C ILE A 129 3.49 -4.33 9.98
N LEU A 130 4.58 -4.24 10.77
CA LEU A 130 4.54 -3.78 12.15
C LEU A 130 3.98 -2.35 12.25
N GLU A 131 4.47 -1.42 11.43
CA GLU A 131 3.97 -0.04 11.37
C GLU A 131 2.48 -0.02 11.03
N ALA A 132 2.04 -0.80 10.04
CA ALA A 132 0.65 -0.86 9.65
C ALA A 132 -0.27 -1.42 10.75
N CYS A 133 0.18 -2.44 11.48
CA CYS A 133 -0.55 -3.04 12.59
C CYS A 133 -0.64 -2.10 13.82
N LEU A 134 0.43 -1.36 14.12
CA LEU A 134 0.46 -0.44 15.26
C LEU A 134 -0.33 0.86 14.99
N CYS A 135 -0.19 1.42 13.79
CA CYS A 135 -0.78 2.72 13.45
C CYS A 135 -2.19 2.63 12.85
N GLY A 136 -2.54 1.50 12.24
CA GLY A 136 -3.82 1.34 11.54
C GLY A 136 -4.01 2.33 10.37
N ASN A 137 -5.26 2.58 10.00
CA ASN A 137 -5.61 3.59 8.98
C ASN A 137 -6.20 4.84 9.62
N THR A 138 -5.39 5.89 9.72
CA THR A 138 -5.76 7.19 10.29
C THR A 138 -6.20 8.22 9.23
N ALA A 139 -6.43 7.78 7.99
CA ALA A 139 -6.89 8.67 6.92
C ALA A 139 -8.38 9.01 7.09
N VAL A 140 -8.71 10.31 7.06
CA VAL A 140 -10.07 10.82 7.29
C VAL A 140 -10.58 11.55 6.05
N PRO A 141 -11.72 11.15 5.47
CA PRO A 141 -12.38 11.90 4.41
C PRO A 141 -12.79 13.30 4.90
N ALA A 142 -12.58 14.33 4.07
CA ALA A 142 -12.82 15.73 4.46
C ALA A 142 -14.27 15.99 4.92
N ASN A 143 -15.25 15.29 4.33
CA ASN A 143 -16.66 15.39 4.70
C ASN A 143 -16.99 14.77 6.07
N GLN A 144 -16.12 13.91 6.61
CA GLN A 144 -16.28 13.24 7.92
C GLN A 144 -15.41 13.85 9.02
N LEU A 145 -14.50 14.76 8.67
CA LEU A 145 -13.51 15.32 9.60
C LEU A 145 -14.17 15.95 10.83
N ARG A 146 -15.22 16.75 10.63
CA ARG A 146 -15.90 17.45 11.73
C ARG A 146 -16.52 16.49 12.73
N SER A 147 -17.26 15.50 12.23
CA SER A 147 -17.92 14.50 13.09
C SER A 147 -16.89 13.66 13.85
N LEU A 148 -15.85 13.18 13.15
CA LEU A 148 -14.81 12.37 13.75
C LEU A 148 -14.03 13.16 14.81
N TYR A 149 -13.72 14.43 14.56
CA TYR A 149 -13.05 15.28 15.55
C TYR A 149 -13.82 15.37 16.86
N TYR A 150 -15.14 15.59 16.82
CA TYR A 150 -15.94 15.64 18.05
C TYR A 150 -15.98 14.29 18.77
N GLU A 151 -16.07 13.19 18.02
CA GLU A 151 -16.05 11.84 18.58
C GLU A 151 -14.71 11.52 19.25
N MET A 152 -13.60 11.81 18.57
CA MET A 152 -12.26 11.56 19.10
C MET A 152 -11.90 12.41 20.33
N ASN A 153 -12.53 13.57 20.50
CA ASN A 153 -12.37 14.43 21.67
C ASN A 153 -13.28 14.02 22.84
N ARG A 154 -14.21 13.09 22.65
CA ARG A 154 -15.08 12.62 23.73
C ARG A 154 -14.22 11.86 24.75
N LEU A 155 -14.36 12.25 26.02
CA LEU A 155 -13.69 11.56 27.12
C LEU A 155 -14.36 10.21 27.37
N ASP A 156 -13.54 9.18 27.49
CA ASP A 156 -13.96 7.90 28.02
C ASP A 156 -14.17 8.04 29.55
N PRO A 157 -15.37 7.74 30.07
CA PRO A 157 -15.67 7.90 31.50
C PRO A 157 -14.83 7.01 32.43
N GLN A 158 -14.29 5.89 31.93
CA GLN A 158 -13.51 4.95 32.71
C GLN A 158 -12.03 5.32 32.75
N THR A 159 -11.47 5.76 31.61
CA THR A 159 -10.03 6.06 31.51
C THR A 159 -9.70 7.54 31.66
N ASN A 160 -10.72 8.42 31.60
CA ASN A 160 -10.56 9.87 31.56
C ASN A 160 -9.57 10.35 30.48
N SER A 161 -9.47 9.58 29.38
CA SER A 161 -8.69 9.88 28.20
C SER A 161 -9.60 10.01 26.98
N CYS A 162 -9.09 10.64 25.93
CA CYS A 162 -9.79 10.78 24.65
C CYS A 162 -8.96 10.15 23.53
N GLN A 163 -9.60 9.71 22.45
CA GLN A 163 -8.92 8.99 21.37
C GLN A 163 -7.81 9.83 20.74
N ILE A 164 -8.02 11.14 20.58
CA ILE A 164 -6.99 12.03 20.03
C ILE A 164 -5.73 12.09 20.89
N LYS A 165 -5.87 11.95 22.22
CA LYS A 165 -4.74 11.90 23.16
C LYS A 165 -4.02 10.56 23.08
N GLU A 166 -4.74 9.46 22.91
CA GLU A 166 -4.12 8.16 22.71
C GLU A 166 -3.41 8.08 21.35
N GLU A 167 -4.01 8.59 20.28
CA GLU A 167 -3.36 8.62 18.96
C GLU A 167 -2.04 9.41 18.97
N PHE A 168 -1.99 10.53 19.69
CA PHE A 168 -0.76 11.32 19.85
C PHE A 168 0.37 10.54 20.55
N ARG A 169 0.05 9.55 21.40
CA ARG A 169 1.04 8.74 22.13
C ARG A 169 1.57 7.56 21.31
N VAL A 170 0.79 7.07 20.34
CA VAL A 170 1.13 5.89 19.53
C VAL A 170 2.13 6.23 18.43
N ARG A 171 2.24 7.49 18.01
CA ARG A 171 3.20 7.90 16.96
C ARG A 171 4.62 7.98 17.54
N PRO A 172 5.57 7.15 17.08
CA PRO A 172 6.98 7.38 17.37
C PRO A 172 7.40 8.71 16.70
N ALA A 173 8.26 9.48 17.38
CA ALA A 173 8.88 10.67 16.82
C ALA A 173 9.85 10.33 15.66
#